data_AF-A0A3L7WDB8-F1
#
_entry.id   AF-A0A3L7WDB8-F1
#
_cell.length_a   1.000
_cell.length_b   1.000
_cell.length_c   1.000
_cell.angle_alpha   90.00
_cell.angle_beta   90.00
_cell.angle_gamma   90.00
#
_symmetry.space_group_name_H-M   'P 1'
#
loop_
_entity.id
_entity.type
_entity.pdbx_description
1 polymer ?
#
loop_
_entity_poly.entity_id
_entity_poly.type
_entity_poly.pdbx_seq_one_letter_code
_entity_poly.pdbx_strand_id
1 'polypeptide(L)'
;MRIVDGFGTLVLAGDHSSIESALGTLAPGTALTLSVAGKPVNTVWATRFGDVAVGEPLCYIDSTGRLALAINLGSAAERFGAGRRDPVIIRRS
;
A
#
# COMPACT_ATOMS: atom_id res chain seq x y z
N MET A 1 0.37 -0.82 10.59
CA MET A 1 0.82 -2.00 9.81
C MET A 1 0.61 -3.25 10.63
N ARG A 2 0.03 -4.29 10.03
CA ARG A 2 -0.26 -5.58 10.69
C ARG A 2 0.97 -6.50 10.65
N ILE A 3 1.47 -6.78 9.44
CA ILE A 3 2.57 -7.72 9.16
C ILE A 3 3.44 -7.14 8.04
N VAL A 4 4.72 -7.50 8.02
CA VAL A 4 5.60 -7.42 6.84
C VAL A 4 5.75 -8.84 6.32
N ASP A 5 5.41 -9.09 5.05
CA ASP A 5 5.54 -10.43 4.46
C ASP A 5 6.99 -10.75 4.03
N GLY A 6 7.20 -11.94 3.47
CA GLY A 6 8.54 -12.39 3.06
C GLY A 6 9.16 -11.60 1.91
N PHE A 7 8.39 -10.79 1.19
CA PHE A 7 8.88 -9.92 0.10
C PHE A 7 9.11 -8.48 0.57
N GLY A 8 8.76 -8.17 1.84
CA GLY A 8 8.82 -6.81 2.37
C GLY A 8 7.58 -5.96 2.06
N THR A 9 6.47 -6.59 1.64
CA THR A 9 5.18 -5.90 1.50
C THR A 9 4.62 -5.53 2.86
N LEU A 10 4.08 -4.33 2.99
CA LEU A 10 3.42 -3.86 4.19
C LEU A 10 1.94 -4.27 4.15
N VAL A 11 1.57 -5.33 4.87
CA VAL A 11 0.17 -5.75 5.00
C VAL A 11 -0.53 -4.91 6.07
N LEU A 12 -1.57 -4.19 5.68
CA LEU A 12 -2.22 -3.17 6.48
C LEU A 12 -3.40 -3.72 7.29
N ALA A 13 -3.95 -2.88 8.17
CA ALA A 13 -5.05 -3.26 9.07
C ALA A 13 -6.41 -3.33 8.36
N GLY A 14 -6.64 -2.49 7.35
CA GLY A 14 -7.88 -2.48 6.58
C GLY A 14 -7.91 -3.50 5.44
N ASP A 15 -9.10 -3.64 4.88
CA ASP A 15 -9.45 -4.50 3.74
C ASP A 15 -10.13 -3.68 2.64
N HIS A 16 -10.70 -4.36 1.64
CA HIS A 16 -11.40 -3.71 0.54
C HIS A 16 -12.60 -2.87 1.02
N SER A 17 -13.40 -3.37 1.96
CA SER A 17 -14.55 -2.62 2.49
C SER A 17 -14.11 -1.37 3.25
N SER A 18 -12.99 -1.47 3.97
CA SER A 18 -12.40 -0.35 4.72
C SER A 18 -12.00 0.81 3.80
N ILE A 19 -11.30 0.52 2.69
CA ILE A 19 -10.86 1.56 1.75
C ILE A 19 -12.04 2.15 0.98
N GLU A 20 -13.01 1.33 0.58
CA GLU A 20 -14.18 1.78 -0.16
C GLU A 20 -15.09 2.66 0.73
N SER A 21 -15.28 2.29 2.00
CA SER A 21 -16.05 3.12 2.94
C SER A 21 -15.37 4.46 3.21
N ALA A 22 -14.04 4.49 3.24
CA ALA A 22 -13.27 5.70 3.56
C ALA A 22 -13.08 6.64 2.36
N LEU A 23 -12.85 6.08 1.17
CA LEU A 23 -12.45 6.84 -0.02
C LEU A 23 -13.42 6.66 -1.19
N GLY A 24 -14.45 5.82 -1.08
CA GLY A 24 -15.28 5.41 -2.21
C GLY A 24 -14.57 4.42 -3.14
N THR A 25 -15.24 4.04 -4.23
CA THR A 25 -14.66 3.15 -5.24
C THR A 25 -13.40 3.78 -5.87
N LEU A 26 -12.32 3.00 -6.00
CA LEU A 26 -11.05 3.41 -6.60
C LEU A 26 -10.83 2.68 -7.93
N ALA A 27 -10.64 3.43 -9.01
CA ALA A 27 -10.25 2.88 -10.30
C ALA A 27 -8.74 2.57 -10.32
N PRO A 28 -8.27 1.56 -11.06
CA PRO A 28 -6.83 1.34 -11.27
C PRO A 28 -6.15 2.62 -11.78
N GLY A 29 -4.99 2.94 -11.21
CA GLY A 29 -4.25 4.18 -11.48
C GLY A 29 -4.66 5.39 -10.64
N THR A 30 -5.70 5.29 -9.79
CA THR A 30 -6.10 6.40 -8.90
C THR A 30 -4.94 6.79 -7.99
N ALA A 31 -4.54 8.06 -8.01
CA ALA A 31 -3.47 8.56 -7.16
C ALA A 31 -3.86 8.52 -5.67
N LEU A 32 -2.93 8.04 -4.85
CA LEU A 32 -3.05 7.98 -3.41
C LEU A 32 -1.79 8.55 -2.76
N THR A 33 -1.98 9.22 -1.64
CA THR A 33 -0.89 9.61 -0.74
C THR A 33 -1.01 8.82 0.55
N LEU A 34 0.02 8.04 0.85
CA LEU A 34 0.16 7.30 2.09
C LEU A 34 1.11 8.05 3.03
N SER A 35 0.89 7.92 4.33
CA SER A 35 1.91 8.23 5.33
C SER A 35 2.31 6.92 5.99
N VAL A 36 3.58 6.52 5.82
CA VAL A 36 4.15 5.27 6.35
C VAL A 36 5.20 5.64 7.38
N ALA A 37 4.99 5.27 8.65
CA ALA A 37 5.88 5.66 9.75
C ALA A 37 6.19 7.18 9.76
N GLY A 38 5.17 8.00 9.45
CA GLY A 38 5.27 9.46 9.38
C GLY A 38 5.85 10.02 8.07
N LYS A 39 6.35 9.20 7.15
CA LYS A 39 6.90 9.63 5.85
C LYS A 39 5.84 9.59 4.76
N PRO A 40 5.68 10.66 3.94
CA PRO A 40 4.76 10.63 2.81
C PRO A 40 5.26 9.71 1.71
N VAL A 41 4.34 8.98 1.08
CA VAL A 41 4.56 8.08 -0.04
C VAL A 41 3.47 8.33 -1.07
N ASN A 42 3.84 8.82 -2.25
CA ASN A 42 2.94 8.90 -3.38
C ASN A 42 2.92 7.56 -4.09
N THR A 43 1.73 7.07 -4.41
CA THR A 43 1.50 5.77 -5.05
C THR A 43 0.21 5.83 -5.85
N VAL A 44 -0.12 4.75 -6.54
CA VAL A 44 -1.44 4.56 -7.13
C VAL A 44 -2.16 3.38 -6.49
N TRP A 45 -3.49 3.39 -6.64
CA TRP A 45 -4.31 2.19 -6.52
C TRP A 45 -4.05 1.27 -7.71
N ALA A 46 -3.56 0.06 -7.46
CA ALA A 46 -3.19 -0.90 -8.50
C ALA A 46 -3.91 -2.24 -8.31
N THR A 47 -3.92 -3.04 -9.37
CA THR A 47 -4.46 -4.40 -9.36
C THR A 47 -3.38 -5.47 -9.44
N ARG A 48 -2.22 -5.13 -9.99
CA ARG A 48 -1.06 -6.01 -10.11
C ARG A 48 0.23 -5.18 -10.04
N PHE A 49 1.33 -5.86 -9.70
CA PHE A 49 2.66 -5.25 -9.62
C PHE A 49 3.10 -4.56 -10.93
N GLY A 50 2.77 -5.16 -12.08
CA GLY A 50 3.10 -4.60 -13.40
C GLY A 50 2.29 -3.36 -13.81
N ASP A 51 1.37 -2.86 -12.97
CA ASP A 51 0.65 -1.61 -13.23
C ASP A 51 1.51 -0.37 -12.94
N VAL A 52 2.66 -0.53 -12.25
CA VAL A 52 3.63 0.53 -11.98
C VAL A 52 5.03 0.13 -12.44
N ALA A 53 5.90 1.09 -12.68
CA ALA A 53 7.28 0.82 -13.07
C ALA A 53 8.07 0.07 -11.96
N VAL A 54 9.15 -0.60 -12.34
CA VAL A 54 10.05 -1.26 -11.39
C VAL A 54 10.60 -0.24 -10.39
N GLY A 55 10.55 -0.58 -9.10
CA GLY A 55 10.99 0.29 -8.01
C GLY A 55 9.93 1.29 -7.55
N GLU A 56 8.79 1.39 -8.21
CA GLU A 56 7.69 2.28 -7.81
C GLU A 56 6.73 1.61 -6.82
N PRO A 57 6.15 2.39 -5.89
CA PRO A 57 5.16 1.89 -4.95
C PRO A 57 3.80 1.63 -5.61
N LEU A 58 3.07 0.67 -5.04
CA LEU A 58 1.67 0.40 -5.36
C LEU A 58 0.87 0.07 -4.10
N CYS A 59 -0.36 0.57 -4.04
CA CYS A 59 -1.35 0.22 -3.03
C CYS A 59 -2.41 -0.68 -3.67
N TYR A 60 -2.70 -1.83 -3.09
CA TYR A 60 -3.59 -2.83 -3.68
C TYR A 60 -4.27 -3.70 -2.61
N ILE A 61 -5.17 -4.58 -3.04
CA ILE A 61 -5.72 -5.66 -2.21
C ILE A 61 -4.92 -6.94 -2.48
N ASP A 62 -4.30 -7.50 -1.44
CA ASP A 62 -3.58 -8.76 -1.54
C ASP A 62 -4.52 -9.97 -1.70
N SER A 63 -3.94 -11.15 -1.94
CA SER A 63 -4.70 -12.39 -2.14
C SER A 63 -5.53 -12.82 -0.93
N THR A 64 -5.30 -12.24 0.25
CA THR A 64 -6.05 -12.49 1.48
C THR A 64 -7.14 -11.44 1.73
N GLY A 65 -7.37 -10.52 0.79
CA GLY A 65 -8.38 -9.47 0.88
C GLY A 65 -7.94 -8.26 1.70
N ARG A 66 -6.64 -8.11 1.98
CA ARG A 66 -6.09 -7.06 2.84
C ARG A 66 -5.50 -5.93 2.01
N LEU A 67 -5.61 -4.70 2.52
CA LEU A 67 -4.85 -3.59 1.96
C LEU A 67 -3.35 -3.84 2.14
N ALA A 68 -2.59 -3.58 1.09
CA ALA A 68 -1.16 -3.78 1.06
C ALA A 68 -0.45 -2.63 0.34
N LEU A 69 0.74 -2.26 0.82
CA LEU A 69 1.67 -1.37 0.13
C LEU A 69 2.94 -2.16 -0.22
N ALA A 70 3.24 -2.25 -1.49
CA ALA A 70 4.44 -2.91 -2.00
C ALA A 70 5.29 -1.98 -2.86
N ILE A 71 6.49 -2.44 -3.23
CA ILE A 71 7.33 -1.87 -4.28
C ILE A 71 7.39 -2.89 -5.41
N ASN A 72 7.14 -2.49 -6.65
CA ASN A 72 7.28 -3.40 -7.78
C ASN A 72 8.75 -3.86 -7.91
N LEU A 73 8.97 -5.17 -7.78
CA LEU A 73 10.31 -5.79 -7.69
C LEU A 73 11.20 -5.16 -6.60
N GLY A 74 10.64 -4.87 -5.43
CA GLY A 74 11.42 -4.39 -4.28
C GLY A 74 10.70 -4.59 -2.94
N SER A 75 11.34 -4.15 -1.86
CA SER A 75 10.82 -4.23 -0.49
C SER A 75 10.34 -2.86 0.00
N ALA A 76 9.05 -2.76 0.34
CA ALA A 76 8.48 -1.54 0.94
C ALA A 76 8.99 -1.35 2.38
N ALA A 77 9.17 -2.43 3.13
CA ALA A 77 9.69 -2.39 4.49
C ALA A 77 11.11 -1.81 4.54
N GLU A 78 11.99 -2.24 3.64
CA GLU A 78 13.34 -1.69 3.52
C GLU A 78 13.31 -0.25 3.03
N ARG A 79 12.54 0.04 1.97
CA ARG A 79 12.48 1.39 1.38
C ARG A 79 12.02 2.45 2.39
N PHE A 80 11.03 2.13 3.22
CA PHE A 80 10.44 3.11 4.14
C PHE A 80 10.96 2.99 5.58
N GLY A 81 11.68 1.91 5.90
CA GLY A 81 12.13 1.60 7.26
C GLY A 81 10.96 1.31 8.19
N ALA A 82 9.95 0.58 7.68
CA ALA A 82 8.68 0.36 8.39
C ALA A 82 8.58 -1.06 8.97
N GLY A 83 8.08 -1.15 10.21
CA GLY A 83 7.93 -2.37 10.99
C GLY A 83 6.55 -2.54 11.62
N ARG A 84 6.27 -3.75 12.12
CA ARG A 84 4.94 -4.09 12.69
C ARG A 84 4.51 -3.03 13.70
N ARG A 85 3.22 -2.69 13.68
CA ARG A 85 2.57 -1.62 14.48
C ARG A 85 2.83 -0.19 14.02
N ASP A 86 3.72 0.07 13.08
CA ASP A 86 3.88 1.43 12.54
C ASP A 86 2.58 1.92 11.88
N PRO A 87 2.16 3.16 12.15
CA PRO A 87 0.94 3.70 11.56
C PRO A 87 1.09 3.82 10.04
N VAL A 88 0.01 3.49 9.33
CA VAL A 88 -0.14 3.77 7.91
C VAL A 88 -1.47 4.47 7.71
N ILE A 89 -1.43 5.67 7.13
CA ILE A 89 -2.62 6.47 6.83
C ILE A 89 -2.72 6.63 5.32
N ILE A 90 -3.91 6.43 4.76
CA ILE A 90 -4.15 6.53 3.32
C ILE A 90 -5.07 7.72 3.06
N ARG A 91 -4.76 8.52 2.04
CA ARG A 91 -5.58 9.62 1.55
C ARG A 91 -5.63 9.59 0.03
N ARG A 92 -6.72 10.13 -0.55
CA ARG A 92 -6.69 10.57 -1.95
C ARG A 92 -5.77 11.79 -2.06
N SER A 93 -5.03 11.85 -3.15
CA SER A 93 -4.24 13.03 -3.51
C SER A 93 -5.13 14.16 -4.02
#